data_AF-A0A6L6LZM9-F1
#
_entry.id   AF-A0A6L6LZM9-F1
#
_cell.length_a   1.000
_cell.length_b   1.000
_cell.length_c   1.000
_cell.angle_alpha   90.00
_cell.angle_beta   90.00
_cell.angle_gamma   90.00
#
_symmetry.space_group_name_H-M   'P 1'
#
loop_
_entity.id
_entity.type
_entity.pdbx_description
1 polymer ?
#
loop_
_entity_poly.entity_id
_entity_poly.type
_entity_poly.pdbx_seq_one_letter_code
_entity_poly.pdbx_strand_id
1 'polypeptide(L)'
;MAQIIRLECTTGGHNKFYEMTENGDGTFTARYGAIGTSGATKTYPMSKWPSIYNEKIRKGYIHLPNQPMYQRPSKNSGGPKYGFTGETRIIPGTTRTAYRIVSRIDFTAGDGSEVHAGDKGGWAEQDGLLSQNVDDSSWVADEAILYGEAVVKNDAVIKDVAMVYGHATVSDFAVVKDDASVCDHAVVTNYSVVYGNAVIFGRAIINKAWVNADIGGDITVGESEWLDENLIL
;
A
#
# COMPACT_ATOMS: atom_id res chain seq x y z
N MET A 1 -24.31 9.61 9.87
CA MET A 1 -24.87 8.25 9.71
C MET A 1 -23.71 7.30 9.90
N ALA A 2 -23.84 6.28 10.76
CA ALA A 2 -22.78 5.29 10.95
C ALA A 2 -22.50 4.58 9.62
N GLN A 3 -21.24 4.60 9.17
CA GLN A 3 -20.84 3.90 7.96
C GLN A 3 -20.82 2.39 8.22
N ILE A 4 -21.56 1.64 7.40
CA ILE A 4 -21.53 0.17 7.39
C ILE A 4 -21.04 -0.28 6.02
N ILE A 5 -20.00 -1.11 6.03
CA ILE A 5 -19.47 -1.75 4.83
C ILE A 5 -19.46 -3.25 5.05
N ARG A 6 -19.98 -3.99 4.08
CA ARG A 6 -20.04 -5.44 4.05
C ARG A 6 -19.29 -5.95 2.84
N LEU A 7 -18.33 -6.81 3.12
CA LEU A 7 -17.50 -7.51 2.17
C LEU A 7 -17.86 -8.99 2.19
N GLU A 8 -17.89 -9.62 1.03
CA GLU A 8 -18.18 -11.04 0.89
C GLU A 8 -17.13 -11.72 0.02
N CYS A 9 -16.78 -12.96 0.38
CA CYS A 9 -15.92 -13.82 -0.43
C CYS A 9 -16.68 -15.10 -0.72
N THR A 10 -17.15 -15.22 -1.96
CA THR A 10 -18.01 -16.32 -2.46
C THR A 10 -17.35 -17.16 -3.56
N THR A 11 -16.12 -16.81 -3.96
CA THR A 11 -15.34 -17.53 -4.97
C THR A 11 -14.63 -18.74 -4.39
N GLY A 12 -14.34 -19.76 -5.22
CA GLY A 12 -13.54 -20.93 -4.81
C GLY A 12 -14.15 -21.80 -3.70
N GLY A 13 -15.47 -21.78 -3.53
CA GLY A 13 -16.16 -22.49 -2.44
C GLY A 13 -16.04 -21.80 -1.08
N HIS A 14 -15.45 -20.60 -1.02
CA HIS A 14 -15.55 -19.75 0.16
C HIS A 14 -16.97 -19.19 0.28
N ASN A 15 -17.42 -18.98 1.52
CA ASN A 15 -18.71 -18.39 1.84
C ASN A 15 -18.59 -17.54 3.09
N LYS A 16 -17.71 -16.53 3.04
CA LYS A 16 -17.31 -15.72 4.19
C LYS A 16 -17.80 -14.29 4.04
N PHE A 17 -18.21 -13.66 5.15
CA PHE A 17 -18.48 -12.23 5.19
C PHE A 17 -17.52 -11.53 6.16
N TYR A 18 -17.31 -10.24 5.90
CA TYR A 18 -16.64 -9.31 6.80
C TYR A 18 -17.41 -7.99 6.75
N GLU A 19 -18.01 -7.61 7.86
CA GLU A 19 -18.83 -6.41 8.01
C GLU A 19 -18.13 -5.46 8.98
N MET A 20 -17.98 -4.20 8.59
CA MET A 20 -17.31 -3.15 9.36
C MET A 20 -18.34 -2.06 9.62
N THR A 21 -18.54 -1.71 10.89
CA THR A 21 -19.53 -0.73 11.33
C THR A 21 -18.84 0.34 12.18
N GLU A 22 -18.88 1.59 11.73
CA GLU A 22 -18.39 2.74 12.49
C GLU A 22 -19.27 2.98 13.73
N ASN A 23 -18.64 3.12 14.90
CA ASN A 23 -19.36 3.27 16.16
C ASN A 23 -19.60 4.76 16.53
N GLY A 24 -18.94 5.70 15.85
CA GLY A 24 -19.07 7.14 16.10
C GLY A 24 -18.23 7.67 17.28
N ASP A 25 -17.46 6.80 17.94
CA ASP A 25 -16.58 7.10 19.08
C ASP A 25 -15.09 7.03 18.70
N GLY A 26 -14.77 7.08 17.40
CA GLY A 26 -13.41 6.87 16.88
C GLY A 26 -13.02 5.39 16.75
N THR A 27 -13.95 4.45 16.95
CA THR A 27 -13.75 3.02 16.72
C THR A 27 -14.72 2.46 15.67
N PHE A 28 -14.42 1.26 15.18
CA PHE A 28 -15.35 0.44 14.43
C PHE A 28 -15.40 -0.99 14.94
N THR A 29 -16.55 -1.62 14.75
CA THR A 29 -16.76 -3.03 15.04
C THR A 29 -16.70 -3.82 13.75
N ALA A 30 -15.77 -4.78 13.68
CA ALA A 30 -15.74 -5.77 12.62
C ALA A 30 -16.49 -7.04 13.05
N ARG A 31 -17.46 -7.48 12.25
CA ARG A 31 -18.19 -8.73 12.41
C ARG A 31 -17.87 -9.66 11.23
N TYR A 32 -17.47 -10.89 11.51
CA TYR A 32 -16.98 -11.80 10.46
C TYR A 32 -17.32 -13.25 10.74
N GLY A 33 -17.51 -14.04 9.68
CA GLY A 33 -17.86 -15.45 9.81
C GLY A 33 -18.33 -16.05 8.49
N ALA A 34 -18.95 -17.22 8.56
CA ALA A 34 -19.62 -17.81 7.41
C ALA A 34 -20.94 -17.05 7.11
N ILE A 35 -21.25 -16.82 5.84
CA ILE A 35 -22.49 -16.16 5.44
C ILE A 35 -23.69 -16.97 5.95
N GLY A 36 -24.67 -16.28 6.54
CA GLY A 36 -25.84 -16.89 7.20
C GLY A 36 -25.64 -17.20 8.70
N THR A 37 -24.45 -16.98 9.26
CA THR A 37 -24.19 -17.15 10.70
C THR A 37 -24.16 -15.81 11.44
N SER A 38 -24.22 -15.83 12.77
CA SER A 38 -24.05 -14.63 13.61
C SER A 38 -22.65 -14.00 13.45
N GLY A 39 -21.64 -14.85 13.27
CA GLY A 39 -20.23 -14.47 13.18
C GLY A 39 -19.63 -14.08 14.54
N ALA A 40 -18.31 -13.87 14.54
CA ALA A 40 -17.57 -13.29 15.66
C ALA A 40 -17.42 -11.78 15.47
N THR A 41 -17.15 -11.04 16.55
CA THR A 41 -16.91 -9.59 16.52
C THR A 41 -15.55 -9.22 17.10
N LYS A 42 -14.98 -8.12 16.63
CA LYS A 42 -13.81 -7.48 17.21
C LYS A 42 -13.84 -5.97 16.93
N THR A 43 -13.53 -5.17 17.94
CA THR A 43 -13.49 -3.71 17.84
C THR A 43 -12.07 -3.23 17.57
N TYR A 44 -11.94 -2.21 16.72
CA TYR A 44 -10.67 -1.61 16.31
C TYR A 44 -10.79 -0.08 16.31
N PRO A 45 -9.68 0.66 16.50
CA PRO A 45 -9.64 2.09 16.21
C PRO A 45 -9.96 2.35 14.73
N MET A 46 -10.61 3.48 14.42
CA MET A 46 -10.92 3.88 13.03
C MET A 46 -9.69 4.02 12.15
N SER A 47 -8.51 4.27 12.72
CA SER A 47 -7.24 4.32 11.98
C SER A 47 -6.90 2.99 11.28
N LYS A 48 -7.38 1.85 11.81
CA LYS A 48 -7.19 0.52 11.22
C LYS A 48 -8.21 0.17 10.13
N TRP A 49 -9.25 0.97 9.92
CA TRP A 49 -10.29 0.67 8.94
C TRP A 49 -9.72 0.45 7.54
N PRO A 50 -8.88 1.34 6.98
CA PRO A 50 -8.41 1.21 5.61
C PRO A 50 -7.56 -0.03 5.42
N SER A 51 -6.59 -0.26 6.33
CA SER A 51 -5.71 -1.42 6.23
C SER A 51 -6.46 -2.75 6.36
N ILE A 52 -7.42 -2.85 7.28
CA ILE A 52 -8.26 -4.05 7.42
C ILE A 52 -9.13 -4.26 6.19
N TYR A 53 -9.79 -3.21 5.69
CA TYR A 53 -10.58 -3.28 4.45
C TYR A 53 -9.72 -3.78 3.28
N ASN A 54 -8.56 -3.15 3.05
CA ASN A 54 -7.64 -3.48 1.97
C ASN A 54 -7.08 -4.90 2.09
N GLU A 55 -6.77 -5.35 3.31
CA GLU A 55 -6.38 -6.73 3.59
C GLU A 55 -7.46 -7.72 3.13
N LYS A 56 -8.75 -7.40 3.32
CA LYS A 56 -9.85 -8.25 2.84
C LYS A 56 -9.96 -8.22 1.33
N ILE A 57 -9.84 -7.06 0.70
CA ILE A 57 -9.86 -6.99 -0.76
C ILE A 57 -8.69 -7.80 -1.37
N ARG A 58 -7.48 -7.71 -0.80
CA ARG A 58 -6.32 -8.56 -1.20
C ARG A 58 -6.59 -10.06 -1.03
N LYS A 59 -7.47 -10.44 -0.10
CA LYS A 59 -7.90 -11.83 0.14
C LYS A 59 -9.08 -12.26 -0.73
N GLY A 60 -9.46 -11.47 -1.73
CA GLY A 60 -10.54 -11.79 -2.67
C GLY A 60 -11.95 -11.53 -2.11
N TYR A 61 -12.08 -10.75 -1.04
CA TYR A 61 -13.39 -10.25 -0.65
C TYR A 61 -13.80 -9.12 -1.60
N ILE A 62 -15.07 -9.12 -1.99
CA ILE A 62 -15.67 -8.10 -2.84
C ILE A 62 -16.56 -7.19 -2.00
N HIS A 63 -16.49 -5.89 -2.30
CA HIS A 63 -17.44 -4.91 -1.78
C HIS A 63 -18.78 -5.07 -2.50
N LEU A 64 -19.88 -5.17 -1.74
CA LEU A 64 -21.20 -5.36 -2.34
C LEU A 64 -21.67 -4.10 -3.10
N PRO A 65 -22.24 -4.26 -4.30
CA PRO A 65 -22.79 -3.13 -5.04
C PRO A 65 -23.89 -2.43 -4.22
N ASN A 66 -23.91 -1.09 -4.27
CA ASN A 66 -24.83 -0.21 -3.53
C ASN A 66 -24.52 0.04 -2.05
N GLN A 67 -23.31 -0.29 -1.58
CA GLN A 67 -22.82 0.18 -0.28
C GLN A 67 -21.89 1.39 -0.40
N PRO A 68 -21.94 2.34 0.54
CA PRO A 68 -21.08 3.52 0.51
C PRO A 68 -19.61 3.12 0.56
N MET A 69 -18.78 3.74 -0.29
CA MET A 69 -17.33 3.59 -0.22
C MET A 69 -16.82 4.25 1.07
N TYR A 70 -15.80 3.64 1.70
CA TYR A 70 -15.12 4.28 2.81
C TYR A 70 -14.47 5.58 2.36
N GLN A 71 -14.77 6.68 3.06
CA GLN A 71 -14.14 7.97 2.85
C GLN A 71 -13.33 8.30 4.09
N ARG A 72 -12.01 8.42 3.92
CA ARG A 72 -11.14 8.76 5.04
C ARG A 72 -11.43 10.21 5.49
N PRO A 73 -11.57 10.47 6.80
CA PRO A 73 -11.64 11.83 7.31
C PRO A 73 -10.34 12.57 6.97
N SER A 74 -10.45 13.80 6.47
CA SER A 74 -9.27 14.64 6.24
C SER A 74 -8.63 15.03 7.59
N LYS A 75 -7.31 14.92 7.66
CA LYS A 75 -6.46 15.29 8.79
C LYS A 75 -5.91 16.69 8.54
N ASN A 76 -5.99 17.54 9.56
CA ASN A 76 -5.30 18.82 9.54
C ASN A 76 -3.96 18.66 10.28
N SER A 77 -2.84 18.66 9.55
CA SER A 77 -1.51 18.41 10.13
C SER A 77 -0.72 19.66 10.51
N GLY A 78 -1.15 20.86 10.08
CA GLY A 78 -0.39 22.11 10.31
C GLY A 78 1.02 22.13 9.72
N GLY A 79 1.44 21.10 8.98
CA GLY A 79 2.80 20.89 8.50
C GLY A 79 2.96 19.66 7.58
N PRO A 80 4.18 19.41 7.06
CA PRO A 80 4.44 18.32 6.13
C PRO A 80 4.25 16.95 6.80
N LYS A 81 3.95 15.92 6.00
CA LYS A 81 3.79 14.53 6.46
C LYS A 81 5.12 13.95 6.95
N TYR A 82 6.20 14.22 6.22
CA TYR A 82 7.54 13.75 6.52
C TYR A 82 8.58 14.82 6.20
N GLY A 83 9.81 14.63 6.68
CA GLY A 83 10.98 15.38 6.25
C GLY A 83 12.21 14.50 6.18
N PHE A 84 13.39 15.11 6.15
CA PHE A 84 14.66 14.39 6.11
C PHE A 84 15.43 14.54 7.42
N THR A 85 16.14 13.49 7.85
CA THR A 85 16.97 13.53 9.07
C THR A 85 18.32 14.23 8.85
N GLY A 86 18.76 14.33 7.59
CA GLY A 86 20.11 14.75 7.22
C GLY A 86 21.11 13.60 7.08
N GLU A 87 20.76 12.37 7.49
CA GLU A 87 21.54 11.18 7.18
C GLU A 87 21.51 10.92 5.67
N THR A 88 22.66 10.51 5.13
CA THR A 88 22.83 10.24 3.71
C THR A 88 23.42 8.86 3.47
N ARG A 89 23.18 8.31 2.27
CA ARG A 89 23.88 7.14 1.75
C ARG A 89 24.02 7.22 0.23
N ILE A 90 24.99 6.49 -0.30
CA ILE A 90 25.04 6.22 -1.74
C ILE A 90 24.02 5.14 -2.07
N ILE A 91 23.21 5.37 -3.10
CA ILE A 91 22.24 4.41 -3.61
C ILE A 91 23.02 3.26 -4.28
N PRO A 92 22.80 1.99 -3.89
CA PRO A 92 23.50 0.84 -4.45
C PRO A 92 23.50 0.83 -5.99
N GLY A 93 24.64 0.55 -6.60
CA GLY A 93 24.77 0.50 -8.07
C GLY A 93 24.80 1.86 -8.77
N THR A 94 24.81 2.98 -8.02
CA THR A 94 24.82 4.33 -8.60
C THR A 94 25.85 5.24 -7.91
N THR A 95 26.04 6.45 -8.45
CA THR A 95 26.76 7.55 -7.77
C THR A 95 25.82 8.55 -7.09
N ARG A 96 24.53 8.24 -7.02
CA ARG A 96 23.48 9.12 -6.49
C ARG A 96 23.39 8.98 -4.98
N THR A 97 22.94 10.04 -4.32
CA THR A 97 22.82 10.09 -2.86
C THR A 97 21.34 10.08 -2.48
N ALA A 98 20.97 9.26 -1.50
CA ALA A 98 19.65 9.31 -0.88
C ALA A 98 19.72 9.80 0.57
N TYR A 99 18.62 10.39 1.03
CA TYR A 99 18.47 10.99 2.35
C TYR A 99 17.43 10.23 3.15
N ARG A 100 17.71 9.95 4.42
CA ARG A 100 16.81 9.20 5.30
C ARG A 100 15.58 10.04 5.59
N ILE A 101 14.39 9.50 5.37
CA ILE A 101 13.14 10.18 5.70
C ILE A 101 12.79 9.98 7.18
N VAL A 102 12.03 10.93 7.73
CA VAL A 102 11.48 10.88 9.09
C VAL A 102 10.05 11.38 9.11
N SER A 103 9.17 10.65 9.80
CA SER A 103 7.77 11.05 9.92
C SER A 103 7.66 12.31 10.78
N ARG A 104 6.72 13.18 10.43
CA ARG A 104 6.37 14.39 11.21
C ARG A 104 5.05 14.26 11.93
N ILE A 105 4.29 13.20 11.66
CA ILE A 105 2.96 12.97 12.22
C ILE A 105 2.79 11.51 12.61
N ASP A 106 1.83 11.25 13.49
CA ASP A 106 1.38 9.88 13.77
C ASP A 106 0.36 9.46 12.70
N PHE A 107 0.56 8.28 12.11
CA PHE A 107 -0.41 7.67 11.20
C PHE A 107 -0.21 6.16 11.07
N THR A 108 -1.26 5.48 10.63
CA THR A 108 -1.18 4.09 10.21
C THR A 108 -0.88 4.03 8.72
N ALA A 109 0.21 3.38 8.30
CA ALA A 109 0.56 3.20 6.89
C ALA A 109 -0.43 2.26 6.16
N GLY A 110 -0.40 2.23 4.83
CA GLY A 110 -1.37 1.49 4.03
C GLY A 110 -1.34 -0.04 4.22
N ASP A 111 -0.24 -0.59 4.71
CA ASP A 111 -0.12 -1.99 5.11
C ASP A 111 -0.57 -2.27 6.55
N GLY A 112 -0.98 -1.24 7.28
CA GLY A 112 -1.49 -1.32 8.65
C GLY A 112 -0.43 -1.17 9.74
N SER A 113 0.85 -0.96 9.39
CA SER A 113 1.89 -0.59 10.35
C SER A 113 1.61 0.78 10.98
N GLU A 114 1.99 0.98 12.24
CA GLU A 114 1.92 2.29 12.89
C GLU A 114 3.24 3.03 12.67
N VAL A 115 3.14 4.32 12.32
CA VAL A 115 4.26 5.22 12.12
C VAL A 115 4.05 6.42 13.04
N HIS A 116 4.99 6.65 13.95
CA HIS A 116 4.95 7.74 14.90
C HIS A 116 5.79 8.93 14.42
N ALA A 117 5.44 10.13 14.85
CA ALA A 117 6.23 11.32 14.61
C ALA A 117 7.65 11.13 15.19
N GLY A 118 8.66 11.36 14.36
CA GLY A 118 10.06 11.09 14.69
C GLY A 118 10.58 9.72 14.26
N ASP A 119 9.72 8.79 13.85
CA ASP A 119 10.15 7.50 13.31
C ASP A 119 10.88 7.69 11.98
N LYS A 120 12.04 7.04 11.86
CA LYS A 120 12.80 6.99 10.62
C LYS A 120 12.15 6.01 9.65
N GLY A 121 12.02 6.40 8.39
CA GLY A 121 11.58 5.54 7.29
C GLY A 121 12.76 5.06 6.44
N GLY A 122 12.50 4.73 5.18
CA GLY A 122 13.52 4.43 4.18
C GLY A 122 14.22 5.70 3.67
N TRP A 123 14.65 5.65 2.41
CA TRP A 123 15.49 6.67 1.80
C TRP A 123 14.82 7.27 0.57
N ALA A 124 14.95 8.57 0.38
CA ALA A 124 14.54 9.25 -0.83
C ALA A 124 15.65 10.18 -1.31
N GLU A 125 15.91 10.21 -2.61
CA GLU A 125 16.90 11.12 -3.21
C GLU A 125 16.50 12.59 -3.08
N GLN A 126 15.20 12.88 -3.17
CA GLN A 126 14.67 14.23 -3.10
C GLN A 126 13.24 14.24 -2.54
N ASP A 127 12.76 15.43 -2.15
CA ASP A 127 11.36 15.63 -1.82
C ASP A 127 10.46 15.41 -3.05
N GLY A 128 9.21 15.00 -2.83
CA GLY A 128 8.23 14.78 -3.89
C GLY A 128 8.20 13.37 -4.48
N LEU A 129 9.18 12.51 -4.16
CA LEU A 129 9.14 11.08 -4.53
C LEU A 129 8.11 10.30 -3.70
N LEU A 130 7.93 10.70 -2.44
CA LEU A 130 6.85 10.24 -1.56
C LEU A 130 5.86 11.39 -1.34
N SER A 131 4.57 11.10 -1.39
CA SER A 131 3.52 12.11 -1.21
C SER A 131 3.56 12.78 0.17
N GLN A 132 3.42 14.11 0.19
CA GLN A 132 3.28 14.93 1.40
C GLN A 132 1.81 15.04 1.88
N ASN A 133 0.86 14.39 1.20
CA ASN A 133 -0.55 14.45 1.58
C ASN A 133 -0.80 13.69 2.88
N VAL A 134 -1.17 14.41 3.94
CA VAL A 134 -1.40 13.86 5.28
C VAL A 134 -2.67 13.01 5.39
N ASP A 135 -3.57 13.12 4.40
CA ASP A 135 -4.75 12.28 4.29
C ASP A 135 -4.41 10.89 3.75
N ASP A 136 -3.23 10.73 3.17
CA ASP A 136 -2.76 9.49 2.58
C ASP A 136 -1.88 8.69 3.56
N SER A 137 -1.84 7.37 3.40
CA SER A 137 -1.04 6.47 4.24
C SER A 137 0.18 5.90 3.53
N SER A 138 0.64 6.55 2.47
CA SER A 138 1.83 6.11 1.76
C SER A 138 3.05 6.20 2.67
N TRP A 139 3.94 5.21 2.60
CA TRP A 139 5.13 5.21 3.44
C TRP A 139 6.27 4.42 2.80
N VAL A 140 7.49 4.89 3.05
CA VAL A 140 8.72 4.15 2.74
C VAL A 140 9.33 3.74 4.06
N ALA A 141 9.40 2.44 4.33
CA ALA A 141 9.92 1.88 5.56
C ALA A 141 11.30 1.22 5.36
N ASP A 142 11.91 0.82 6.47
CA ASP A 142 13.12 0.00 6.52
C ASP A 142 14.29 0.61 5.72
N GLU A 143 14.86 -0.11 4.77
CA GLU A 143 15.99 0.30 3.93
C GLU A 143 15.58 0.57 2.48
N ALA A 144 14.28 0.61 2.19
CA ALA A 144 13.76 0.86 0.85
C ALA A 144 14.19 2.24 0.32
N ILE A 145 14.35 2.36 -0.99
CA ILE A 145 14.95 3.54 -1.64
C ILE A 145 14.08 4.05 -2.80
N LEU A 146 13.77 5.35 -2.77
CA LEU A 146 13.18 6.09 -3.89
C LEU A 146 14.22 7.01 -4.54
N TYR A 147 14.32 7.01 -5.87
CA TYR A 147 15.20 7.94 -6.59
C TYR A 147 14.77 8.19 -8.04
N GLY A 148 15.34 9.19 -8.72
CA GLY A 148 14.89 9.57 -10.07
C GLY A 148 13.64 10.45 -10.04
N GLU A 149 12.64 10.07 -10.82
CA GLU A 149 11.35 10.76 -10.98
C GLU A 149 10.18 9.87 -10.53
N ALA A 150 10.45 8.87 -9.70
CA ALA A 150 9.43 7.96 -9.20
C ALA A 150 8.43 8.68 -8.30
N VAL A 151 7.19 8.19 -8.28
CA VAL A 151 6.11 8.75 -7.44
C VAL A 151 5.42 7.65 -6.65
N VAL A 152 5.46 7.78 -5.32
CA VAL A 152 4.76 6.93 -4.36
C VAL A 152 3.71 7.75 -3.63
N LYS A 153 2.44 7.35 -3.71
CA LYS A 153 1.31 8.14 -3.19
C LYS A 153 0.12 7.30 -2.75
N ASN A 154 -0.93 7.95 -2.26
CA ASN A 154 -2.13 7.31 -1.72
C ASN A 154 -1.79 6.47 -0.48
N ASP A 155 -2.07 5.18 -0.47
CA ASP A 155 -1.80 4.27 0.64
C ASP A 155 -0.74 3.21 0.25
N ALA A 156 0.12 3.53 -0.73
CA ALA A 156 1.17 2.64 -1.20
C ALA A 156 2.31 2.51 -0.18
N VAL A 157 2.82 1.30 0.04
CA VAL A 157 3.93 1.05 0.97
C VAL A 157 5.10 0.40 0.26
N ILE A 158 6.29 1.01 0.40
CA ILE A 158 7.57 0.45 -0.04
C ILE A 158 8.38 0.10 1.20
N LYS A 159 8.93 -1.11 1.29
CA LYS A 159 9.61 -1.56 2.51
C LYS A 159 10.68 -2.63 2.27
N ASP A 160 11.29 -3.11 3.34
CA ASP A 160 12.46 -3.99 3.33
C ASP A 160 13.65 -3.32 2.61
N VAL A 161 14.15 -3.87 1.50
CA VAL A 161 15.26 -3.29 0.71
C VAL A 161 14.82 -2.88 -0.70
N ALA A 162 13.51 -2.83 -0.96
CA ALA A 162 12.95 -2.55 -2.27
C ALA A 162 13.36 -1.19 -2.85
N MET A 163 13.43 -1.11 -4.18
CA MET A 163 13.84 0.10 -4.91
C MET A 163 12.76 0.53 -5.91
N VAL A 164 12.37 1.82 -5.88
CA VAL A 164 11.45 2.39 -6.87
C VAL A 164 12.10 3.61 -7.51
N TYR A 165 12.23 3.60 -8.83
CA TYR A 165 13.02 4.61 -9.54
C TYR A 165 12.61 4.84 -10.99
N GLY A 166 13.37 5.64 -11.74
CA GLY A 166 12.97 6.07 -13.09
C GLY A 166 11.76 7.01 -13.02
N HIS A 167 10.79 6.85 -13.90
CA HIS A 167 9.47 7.50 -13.87
C HIS A 167 8.36 6.59 -13.32
N ALA A 168 8.72 5.57 -12.51
CA ALA A 168 7.76 4.61 -12.00
C ALA A 168 6.72 5.24 -11.08
N THR A 169 5.49 4.73 -11.11
CA THR A 169 4.42 5.16 -10.19
C THR A 169 3.93 3.98 -9.37
N VAL A 170 3.93 4.14 -8.04
CA VAL A 170 3.31 3.19 -7.11
C VAL A 170 2.21 3.91 -6.32
N SER A 171 0.97 3.44 -6.46
CA SER A 171 -0.20 4.15 -5.90
C SER A 171 -1.27 3.22 -5.34
N ASP A 172 -2.35 3.85 -4.87
CA ASP A 172 -3.49 3.22 -4.22
C ASP A 172 -3.06 2.40 -3.00
N PHE A 173 -3.20 1.08 -3.01
CA PHE A 173 -2.90 0.19 -1.88
C PHE A 173 -1.75 -0.76 -2.22
N ALA A 174 -0.93 -0.42 -3.21
CA ALA A 174 0.14 -1.26 -3.70
C ALA A 174 1.22 -1.44 -2.62
N VAL A 175 1.83 -2.63 -2.59
CA VAL A 175 2.98 -2.91 -1.72
C VAL A 175 4.14 -3.41 -2.56
N VAL A 176 5.30 -2.79 -2.41
CA VAL A 176 6.58 -3.27 -2.97
C VAL A 176 7.50 -3.56 -1.80
N LYS A 177 8.05 -4.77 -1.74
CA LYS A 177 8.76 -5.27 -0.56
C LYS A 177 9.83 -6.29 -0.94
N ASP A 178 10.51 -6.85 0.07
CA ASP A 178 11.67 -7.71 -0.09
C ASP A 178 12.78 -7.00 -0.89
N ASP A 179 13.32 -7.61 -1.96
CA ASP A 179 14.36 -7.03 -2.85
C ASP A 179 13.81 -6.63 -4.22
N ALA A 180 12.50 -6.37 -4.29
CA ALA A 180 11.84 -6.02 -5.54
C ALA A 180 12.23 -4.62 -6.05
N SER A 181 12.26 -4.48 -7.38
CA SER A 181 12.53 -3.22 -8.07
C SER A 181 11.38 -2.82 -9.00
N VAL A 182 10.98 -1.56 -8.98
CA VAL A 182 10.01 -0.99 -9.94
C VAL A 182 10.64 0.24 -10.60
N CYS A 183 10.77 0.24 -11.92
CA CYS A 183 11.50 1.27 -12.64
C CYS A 183 10.92 1.65 -14.02
N ASP A 184 11.68 2.44 -14.78
CA ASP A 184 11.26 3.03 -16.06
C ASP A 184 9.93 3.76 -15.95
N HIS A 185 8.89 3.39 -16.71
CA HIS A 185 7.55 3.97 -16.68
C HIS A 185 6.53 2.97 -16.10
N ALA A 186 6.99 1.99 -15.32
CA ALA A 186 6.11 0.99 -14.75
C ALA A 186 5.10 1.59 -13.75
N VAL A 187 3.90 1.03 -13.72
CA VAL A 187 2.82 1.44 -12.82
C VAL A 187 2.36 0.27 -11.98
N VAL A 188 2.43 0.40 -10.65
CA VAL A 188 1.91 -0.58 -9.69
C VAL A 188 0.78 0.08 -8.89
N THR A 189 -0.43 -0.44 -9.01
CA THR A 189 -1.66 0.25 -8.58
C THR A 189 -2.64 -0.71 -7.90
N ASN A 190 -3.71 -0.16 -7.32
CA ASN A 190 -4.75 -0.90 -6.62
C ASN A 190 -4.17 -1.77 -5.49
N TYR A 191 -4.51 -3.05 -5.44
CA TYR A 191 -4.13 -3.96 -4.35
C TYR A 191 -2.90 -4.81 -4.67
N SER A 192 -2.11 -4.40 -5.67
CA SER A 192 -0.98 -5.17 -6.15
C SER A 192 0.11 -5.37 -5.09
N VAL A 193 0.78 -6.52 -5.16
CA VAL A 193 1.94 -6.84 -4.31
C VAL A 193 3.09 -7.28 -5.21
N VAL A 194 4.19 -6.54 -5.20
CA VAL A 194 5.44 -6.93 -5.85
C VAL A 194 6.43 -7.32 -4.76
N TYR A 195 7.00 -8.51 -4.86
CA TYR A 195 7.78 -9.11 -3.77
C TYR A 195 8.87 -10.05 -4.30
N GLY A 196 9.67 -10.62 -3.38
CA GLY A 196 10.84 -11.42 -3.72
C GLY A 196 11.91 -10.57 -4.41
N ASN A 197 12.42 -11.05 -5.55
CA ASN A 197 13.45 -10.36 -6.34
C ASN A 197 12.89 -9.78 -7.66
N ALA A 198 11.57 -9.60 -7.75
CA ALA A 198 10.89 -9.19 -8.97
C ALA A 198 11.37 -7.82 -9.48
N VAL A 199 11.59 -7.71 -10.79
CA VAL A 199 11.86 -6.43 -11.47
C VAL A 199 10.71 -6.07 -12.40
N ILE A 200 10.03 -4.97 -12.12
CA ILE A 200 8.96 -4.42 -12.97
C ILE A 200 9.51 -3.20 -13.72
N PHE A 201 9.54 -3.25 -15.05
CA PHE A 201 10.22 -2.25 -15.88
C PHE A 201 9.49 -1.95 -17.20
N GLY A 202 10.05 -1.11 -18.05
CA GLY A 202 9.40 -0.66 -19.29
C GLY A 202 8.16 0.20 -19.03
N ARG A 203 7.01 -0.18 -19.59
CA ARG A 203 5.69 0.44 -19.39
C ARG A 203 4.69 -0.53 -18.76
N ALA A 204 5.18 -1.54 -18.05
CA ALA A 204 4.34 -2.56 -17.44
C ALA A 204 3.35 -1.96 -16.44
N ILE A 205 2.11 -2.45 -16.45
CA ILE A 205 1.06 -2.05 -15.52
C ILE A 205 0.66 -3.26 -14.67
N ILE A 206 0.87 -3.19 -13.36
CA ILE A 206 0.48 -4.24 -12.41
C ILE A 206 -0.74 -3.78 -11.61
N ASN A 207 -1.90 -4.40 -11.86
CA ASN A 207 -3.19 -3.99 -11.32
C ASN A 207 -3.93 -5.13 -10.60
N LYS A 208 -4.04 -5.07 -9.27
CA LYS A 208 -4.69 -6.13 -8.46
C LYS A 208 -4.03 -7.52 -8.66
N ALA A 209 -2.70 -7.58 -8.71
CA ALA A 209 -1.96 -8.81 -8.93
C ALA A 209 -0.85 -9.03 -7.88
N TRP A 210 -0.45 -10.28 -7.67
CA TRP A 210 0.70 -10.64 -6.84
C TRP A 210 1.81 -11.13 -7.75
N VAL A 211 2.95 -10.45 -7.70
CA VAL A 211 4.05 -10.65 -8.66
C VAL A 211 5.36 -10.91 -7.92
N ASN A 212 5.93 -12.08 -8.17
CA ASN A 212 7.31 -12.44 -7.83
C ASN A 212 8.02 -12.91 -9.10
N ALA A 213 8.05 -12.06 -10.11
CA ALA A 213 8.68 -12.34 -11.40
C ALA A 213 9.06 -11.04 -12.11
N ASP A 214 9.97 -11.15 -13.08
CA ASP A 214 10.36 -10.02 -13.91
C ASP A 214 9.30 -9.75 -14.98
N ILE A 215 8.77 -8.54 -15.00
CA ILE A 215 7.72 -8.11 -15.93
C ILE A 215 8.17 -6.82 -16.62
N GLY A 216 8.31 -6.87 -17.94
CA GLY A 216 8.81 -5.78 -18.76
C GLY A 216 7.96 -5.46 -19.98
N GLY A 217 8.35 -4.42 -20.71
CA GLY A 217 7.70 -4.05 -21.96
C GLY A 217 6.39 -3.29 -21.79
N ASP A 218 5.50 -3.38 -22.78
CA ASP A 218 4.19 -2.69 -22.81
C ASP A 218 3.08 -3.71 -22.53
N ILE A 219 2.99 -4.14 -21.27
CA ILE A 219 2.08 -5.19 -20.80
C ILE A 219 1.23 -4.73 -19.63
N THR A 220 0.01 -5.29 -19.52
CA THR A 220 -0.83 -5.15 -18.33
C THR A 220 -1.06 -6.52 -17.70
N VAL A 221 -0.74 -6.63 -16.42
CA VAL A 221 -1.00 -7.79 -15.56
C VAL A 221 -2.09 -7.41 -14.57
N GLY A 222 -3.13 -8.23 -14.43
CA GLY A 222 -4.18 -7.90 -13.47
C GLY A 222 -5.20 -8.99 -13.18
N GLU A 223 -6.35 -8.62 -12.59
CA GLU A 223 -7.47 -9.53 -12.30
C GLU A 223 -7.17 -10.68 -11.31
N SER A 224 -6.43 -10.41 -10.23
CA SER A 224 -6.10 -11.43 -9.20
C SER A 224 -5.20 -12.57 -9.72
N GLU A 225 -4.36 -12.27 -10.71
CA GLU A 225 -3.28 -13.14 -11.16
C GLU A 225 -2.18 -13.27 -10.08
N TRP A 226 -1.76 -14.51 -9.87
CA TRP A 226 -0.57 -14.86 -9.08
C TRP A 226 0.52 -15.25 -10.07
N LEU A 227 1.55 -14.41 -10.20
CA LEU A 227 2.68 -14.67 -11.08
C LEU A 227 3.91 -15.02 -10.24
N ASP A 228 4.50 -16.17 -10.51
CA ASP A 228 5.69 -16.67 -9.83
C ASP A 228 6.95 -16.64 -10.72
N GLU A 229 8.08 -16.92 -10.10
CA GLU A 229 9.45 -16.79 -10.60
C GLU A 229 9.75 -17.55 -11.92
N ASN A 230 8.84 -18.41 -12.38
CA ASN A 230 8.99 -19.12 -13.65
C ASN A 230 8.43 -18.36 -14.86
N LEU A 231 7.80 -17.22 -14.65
CA LEU A 231 7.13 -16.45 -15.69
C LEU A 231 7.84 -15.12 -15.95
N ILE A 232 8.62 -15.05 -17.03
CA ILE A 232 9.13 -13.77 -17.56
C ILE A 232 8.14 -13.30 -18.64
N LEU A 233 7.58 -12.11 -18.48
CA LEU A 233 6.70 -11.46 -19.47
C LEU A 233 7.30 -10.16 -20.00
#